data_AF-X1QD54-F1
#
_entry.id   AF-X1QD54-F1
#
_cell.length_a   1.000
_cell.length_b   1.000
_cell.length_c   1.000
_cell.angle_alpha   90.00
_cell.angle_beta   90.00
_cell.angle_gamma   90.00
#
_symmetry.space_group_name_H-M   'P 1'
#
loop_
_entity.id
_entity.type
_entity.pdbx_description
1 polymer ?
#
loop_
_entity_poly.entity_id
_entity_poly.type
_entity_poly.pdbx_seq_one_letter_code
_entity_poly.pdbx_strand_id
1 'polypeptide(L)' 'MKLKKLLVATCVVLMISMILGIGVYACMDVMVGKDATVDGSVITSHTVDGWYDSTLNIRVVPGQTFPKGAMADVYWG' A
#
# COMPACT_ATOMS: atom_id res chain seq x y z
N MET A 1 21.35 -29.16 30.75
CA MET A 1 21.14 -29.48 29.31
C MET A 1 19.70 -29.23 28.84
N LYS A 2 18.67 -29.62 29.61
CA LYS A 2 17.26 -29.39 29.22
C LYS A 2 16.88 -27.91 29.10
N LEU A 3 17.34 -27.05 30.02
CA LEU A 3 17.07 -25.60 29.98
C LEU A 3 17.71 -24.90 28.77
N LYS A 4 18.95 -25.26 28.41
CA LYS A 4 19.63 -24.71 27.21
C LYS A 4 18.92 -25.13 25.92
N LYS A 5 18.45 -26.38 25.83
CA LYS A 5 17.68 -26.88 24.68
C LYS A 5 16.31 -26.20 24.56
N LEU A 6 15.63 -25.98 25.69
CA LEU A 6 14.37 -25.25 25.74
C LEU A 6 14.55 -23.81 25.29
N LEU A 7 15.60 -23.13 25.77
CA LEU A 7 15.90 -21.74 25.40
C LEU A 7 16.16 -21.60 23.88
N VAL A 8 16.95 -22.52 23.31
CA VAL A 8 17.20 -22.54 21.85
C VAL A 8 15.90 -22.78 21.07
N ALA A 9 15.07 -23.72 21.52
CA ALA A 9 13.78 -23.99 20.86
C ALA A 9 12.87 -22.76 20.86
N THR A 10 12.77 -22.04 21.99
CA THR A 10 11.96 -20.83 22.09
C THR A 10 12.50 -19.71 21.18
N CYS A 11 13.82 -19.51 21.11
CA CYS A 11 14.41 -18.52 20.19
C CYS A 11 14.13 -18.86 18.72
N VAL A 12 14.21 -20.14 18.34
CA VAL A 12 13.91 -20.59 16.97
C VAL A 12 12.44 -20.36 16.63
N VAL A 13 11.52 -20.68 17.54
CA VAL A 13 10.08 -20.44 17.34
C VAL A 13 9.78 -18.94 17.21
N LEU A 14 10.39 -18.10 18.04
CA LEU A 14 10.24 -16.64 17.95
C LEU A 14 10.76 -16.10 16.61
N MET A 15 11.94 -16.53 16.16
CA MET A 15 12.48 -16.12 14.86
C MET A 15 11.57 -16.54 13.70
N ILE A 16 11.04 -17.76 13.72
CA ILE A 16 10.11 -18.24 12.68
C ILE A 16 8.81 -17.42 12.69
N SER A 17 8.28 -17.09 13.87
CA SER A 17 7.08 -16.26 13.97
C SER A 17 7.27 -14.84 13.40
N MET A 18 8.47 -14.25 13.57
CA MET A 18 8.77 -12.92 13.01
C MET A 18 8.90 -12.96 11.48
N ILE A 19 9.44 -14.04 10.91
CA ILE A 19 9.57 -14.18 9.44
C ILE A 19 8.18 -14.35 8.78
N LEU A 20 7.28 -15.11 9.41
CA LEU A 20 5.93 -15.36 8.89
C LEU A 20 4.98 -14.17 9.06
N GLY A 21 5.33 -13.18 9.90
CA GLY A 21 4.53 -11.99 10.14
C GLY A 21 4.78 -10.82 9.19
N ILE A 22 5.68 -10.97 8.22
CA ILE A 22 5.99 -9.88 7.27
C ILE A 22 4.86 -9.79 6.24
N GLY A 23 3.92 -8.87 6.47
CA GLY A 23 3.00 -8.43 5.44
C GLY A 23 3.78 -7.74 4.31
N VAL A 24 3.49 -8.11 3.07
CA VAL A 24 4.09 -7.46 1.89
C VAL A 24 3.17 -6.30 1.51
N TYR A 25 3.68 -5.07 1.50
CA TYR A 25 2.96 -3.92 0.96
C TYR A 25 3.18 -3.90 -0.56
N ALA A 26 2.20 -4.37 -1.31
CA ALA A 26 2.23 -4.50 -2.74
C ALA A 26 0.93 -3.97 -3.36
N CYS A 27 1.03 -2.82 -4.03
CA CYS A 27 -0.09 -2.31 -4.81
C CYS A 27 -0.37 -3.23 -6.01
N MET A 28 -1.65 -3.31 -6.38
CA MET A 28 -2.12 -3.98 -7.60
C MET A 28 -2.91 -3.01 -8.44
N ASP A 29 -2.60 -2.93 -9.72
CA ASP A 29 -3.31 -2.09 -10.67
C ASP A 29 -4.16 -2.95 -11.62
N VAL A 30 -5.38 -2.49 -11.88
CA VAL A 30 -6.30 -3.04 -12.88
C VAL A 30 -6.65 -1.93 -13.87
N MET A 31 -6.31 -2.17 -15.13
CA MET A 31 -6.56 -1.24 -16.23
C MET A 31 -7.43 -1.90 -17.30
N VAL A 32 -8.46 -1.20 -17.75
CA VAL A 32 -9.35 -1.69 -18.81
C VAL A 32 -9.53 -0.59 -19.86
N GLY A 33 -9.14 -0.89 -21.09
CA GLY A 33 -9.33 0.01 -22.23
C GLY A 33 -10.79 0.09 -22.66
N LYS A 34 -11.16 1.19 -23.31
CA LYS A 34 -12.54 1.48 -23.76
C LYS A 34 -13.18 0.36 -24.60
N ASP A 35 -12.39 -0.37 -25.39
CA ASP A 35 -12.92 -1.43 -26.26
C ASP A 35 -13.07 -2.76 -25.51
N ALA A 36 -12.60 -2.83 -24.25
CA ALA A 36 -12.70 -3.99 -23.37
C ALA A 36 -13.78 -3.82 -22.28
N THR A 37 -14.37 -2.64 -22.14
CA THR A 37 -15.48 -2.37 -21.22
C THR A 37 -16.84 -2.50 -21.93
N VAL A 38 -17.90 -2.80 -21.18
CA VAL A 38 -19.26 -2.96 -21.72
C VAL A 38 -19.93 -1.64 -22.12
N ASP A 39 -19.42 -0.52 -21.61
CA ASP A 39 -19.99 0.81 -21.76
C ASP A 39 -19.06 1.80 -22.48
N GLY A 40 -17.89 1.35 -22.94
CA GLY A 40 -16.91 2.21 -23.61
C GLY A 40 -16.10 3.10 -22.67
N SER A 41 -16.25 2.97 -21.34
CA SER A 41 -15.45 3.72 -20.36
C SER A 41 -14.01 3.20 -20.28
N VAL A 42 -13.10 4.02 -19.76
CA VAL A 42 -11.75 3.58 -19.36
C VAL A 42 -11.73 3.39 -17.85
N ILE A 43 -11.23 2.26 -17.37
CA ILE A 43 -11.15 1.96 -15.94
C ILE A 43 -9.68 1.93 -15.52
N THR A 44 -9.38 2.64 -14.44
CA THR A 44 -8.12 2.56 -13.71
C THR A 44 -8.44 2.33 -12.24
N SER A 45 -8.08 1.18 -11.70
CA SER A 45 -8.31 0.79 -10.31
C SER A 45 -7.02 0.34 -9.67
N HIS A 46 -6.82 0.66 -8.39
CA HIS A 46 -5.57 0.40 -7.67
C HIS A 46 -5.93 -0.14 -6.28
N THR A 47 -5.27 -1.20 -5.81
CA THR A 47 -5.24 -1.49 -4.37
C THR A 47 -4.13 -0.68 -3.75
N VAL A 48 -4.46 0.06 -2.70
CA VAL A 48 -3.51 0.90 -1.99
C VAL A 48 -3.20 0.28 -0.64
N ASP A 49 -1.94 -0.11 -0.48
CA ASP A 49 -1.44 -0.76 0.72
C ASP A 49 -0.92 0.26 1.76
N GLY A 50 -1.26 1.54 1.59
CA GLY A 50 -0.88 2.67 2.46
C GLY A 50 -2.08 3.45 3.01
N TRP A 51 -1.82 4.39 3.93
CA TRP A 51 -2.87 5.09 4.69
C TRP A 51 -3.76 6.04 3.85
N TYR A 52 -3.31 6.43 2.66
CA TYR A 52 -3.89 7.54 1.91
C TYR A 52 -5.24 7.22 1.22
N ASP A 53 -5.63 5.95 1.11
CA ASP A 53 -6.83 5.51 0.37
C ASP A 53 -8.01 5.08 1.26
N SER A 54 -8.07 5.57 2.49
CA SER A 54 -9.31 5.41 3.27
C SER A 54 -10.36 6.43 2.78
N THR A 55 -11.63 6.01 2.70
CA THR A 55 -12.82 6.81 2.32
C THR A 55 -12.90 8.21 2.95
N LEU A 56 -12.13 8.45 4.01
CA LEU A 56 -11.95 9.72 4.71
C LEU A 56 -11.06 10.75 3.98
N ASN A 57 -10.36 10.38 2.90
CA ASN A 57 -9.42 11.25 2.18
C ASN A 57 -9.87 11.68 0.77
N ILE A 58 -11.09 11.34 0.36
CA ILE A 58 -11.65 11.85 -0.90
C ILE A 58 -12.04 13.31 -0.72
N ARG A 59 -11.39 14.21 -1.46
CA ARG A 59 -11.60 15.66 -1.37
C ARG A 59 -11.79 16.26 -2.75
N VAL A 60 -12.70 17.23 -2.86
CA VAL A 60 -12.84 18.05 -4.07
C VAL A 60 -11.87 19.23 -3.94
N VAL A 61 -10.87 19.29 -4.81
CA VAL A 61 -9.89 20.38 -4.86
C VAL A 61 -10.20 21.24 -6.10
N PRO A 62 -10.58 22.52 -5.94
CA PRO A 62 -10.81 23.41 -7.07
C PRO A 62 -9.55 23.62 -7.92
N GLY A 63 -9.73 23.79 -9.22
CA GLY A 63 -8.63 24.12 -10.14
C GLY A 63 -8.01 25.48 -9.82
N GLN A 64 -6.68 25.56 -9.84
CA GLN A 64 -5.93 26.80 -9.62
C GLN A 64 -4.67 26.83 -10.50
N THR A 65 -4.16 28.03 -10.76
CA THR A 65 -2.90 28.24 -11.48
C THR A 65 -1.76 28.43 -10.49
N PHE A 66 -0.62 27.79 -10.75
CA PHE A 66 0.58 27.93 -9.93
C PHE A 66 1.64 28.79 -10.63
N PRO A 67 2.35 29.67 -9.91
CA PRO A 67 3.46 30.43 -10.48
C PRO A 67 4.63 29.49 -10.85
N LYS A 68 5.47 29.95 -11.78
CA LYS A 68 6.68 29.21 -12.19
C LYS A 68 7.57 28.95 -10.97
N GLY A 69 7.91 27.68 -10.75
CA GLY A 69 8.75 27.26 -9.62
C GLY A 69 7.99 26.96 -8.32
N ALA A 70 6.65 27.00 -8.34
CA ALA A 70 5.88 26.47 -7.22
C ALA A 70 6.17 24.97 -7.01
N MET A 71 6.29 24.56 -5.76
CA MET A 71 6.53 23.18 -5.34
C MET A 71 5.35 22.70 -4.49
N ALA A 72 5.00 21.42 -4.64
CA ALA A 72 4.07 20.76 -3.72
C ALA A 72 4.86 20.14 -2.56
N ASP A 73 4.29 20.17 -1.36
CA ASP A 73 4.84 19.44 -0.23
C ASP A 73 4.75 17.93 -0.48
N VAL A 74 5.81 17.20 -0.13
CA VAL A 74 5.84 15.75 -0.19
C VAL A 74 5.63 15.21 1.22
N TYR A 75 4.51 14.51 1.41
CA TYR A 75 4.22 13.78 2.65
C TYR A 75 4.47 12.29 2.44
N TRP A 76 5.13 11.64 3.39
CA TRP A 76 5.24 10.18 3.41
C TRP A 76 3.97 9.59 4.03
N GLY A 77 3.34 8.66 3.32
CA GLY A 77 2.16 7.91 3.78
C GLY A 77 2.51 6.61 4.47
#